data_AF-A0A946BAS7-F1
#
_entry.id   AF-A0A946BAS7-F1
#
_cell.length_a   1.000
_cell.length_b   1.000
_cell.length_c   1.000
_cell.angle_alpha   90.00
_cell.angle_beta   90.00
_cell.angle_gamma   90.00
#
_symmetry.space_group_name_H-M   'P 1'
#
loop_
_entity.id
_entity.type
_entity.pdbx_description
1 polymer ?
#
loop_
_entity_poly.entity_id
_entity_poly.type
_entity_poly.pdbx_seq_one_letter_code
_entity_poly.pdbx_strand_id
1 'polypeptide(L)'
;TYIQIKKNIGRAIHEDFDDSLPIRDILKNVWFKMFDHISKHPDYFQYTEQFSNSPYQSLVDKQDIETYFDPIINVLLKGIEQKIIKNVDFDILTVFIFYPIIALSNARVCQEFELNDENIETAFTLAWDAIKL
;
A
#
# COMPACT_ATOMS: atom_id res chain seq x y z
N THR A 1 -5.88 18.85 3.23
CA THR A 1 -4.52 18.28 3.48
C THR A 1 -4.49 16.78 3.33
N TYR A 2 -5.23 15.99 4.12
CA TYR A 2 -5.24 14.51 4.04
C TYR A 2 -5.49 13.97 2.62
N ILE A 3 -6.60 14.40 1.98
CA ILE A 3 -6.96 14.01 0.61
C ILE A 3 -5.82 14.32 -0.37
N GLN A 4 -5.19 15.49 -0.27
CA GLN A 4 -4.10 15.89 -1.16
C GLN A 4 -2.87 14.98 -1.00
N ILE A 5 -2.52 14.61 0.23
CA ILE A 5 -1.42 13.68 0.48
C ILE A 5 -1.76 12.31 -0.11
N LYS A 6 -2.98 11.79 0.09
CA LYS A 6 -3.41 10.52 -0.52
C LYS A 6 -3.38 10.56 -2.05
N LYS A 7 -3.79 11.67 -2.67
CA LYS A 7 -3.68 11.90 -4.13
C LYS A 7 -2.22 11.95 -4.60
N ASN A 8 -1.31 12.52 -3.80
CA ASN A 8 0.12 12.55 -4.12
C ASN A 8 0.74 11.14 -4.04
N ILE A 9 0.40 10.36 -3.02
CA ILE A 9 0.79 8.94 -2.91
C ILE A 9 0.29 8.18 -4.13
N GLY A 10 -1.00 8.33 -4.46
CA GLY A 10 -1.63 7.72 -5.63
C GLY A 10 -0.91 8.05 -6.95
N ARG A 11 -0.41 9.28 -7.10
CA ARG A 11 0.39 9.66 -8.27
C ARG A 11 1.78 9.01 -8.27
N ALA A 12 2.44 8.94 -7.11
CA ALA A 12 3.78 8.35 -6.99
C ALA A 12 3.78 6.83 -7.30
N ILE A 13 2.76 6.10 -6.85
CA ILE A 13 2.63 4.66 -7.16
C ILE A 13 2.37 4.39 -8.65
N HIS A 14 1.75 5.35 -9.35
CA HIS A 14 1.37 5.23 -10.77
C HIS A 14 2.48 5.64 -11.75
N GLU A 15 3.49 6.37 -11.29
CA GLU A 15 4.68 6.67 -12.09
C GLU A 15 5.29 5.35 -12.59
N ASP A 16 5.43 5.14 -13.90
CA ASP A 16 5.90 3.87 -14.49
C ASP A 16 5.10 2.62 -14.05
N PHE A 17 3.78 2.74 -13.95
CA PHE A 17 2.90 1.59 -13.75
C PHE A 17 2.75 0.79 -15.05
N ASP A 18 3.07 -0.51 -14.99
CA ASP A 18 2.98 -1.44 -16.11
C ASP A 18 2.09 -2.63 -15.70
N ASP A 19 0.90 -2.71 -16.28
CA ASP A 19 -0.09 -3.76 -16.01
C ASP A 19 0.13 -5.05 -16.81
N SER A 20 1.18 -5.08 -17.65
CA SER A 20 1.62 -6.27 -18.39
C SER A 20 2.52 -7.21 -17.57
N LEU A 21 3.08 -6.72 -16.46
CA LEU A 21 3.92 -7.49 -15.55
C LEU A 21 3.11 -8.58 -14.80
N PRO A 22 3.78 -9.62 -14.26
CA PRO A 22 3.14 -10.56 -13.35
C PRO A 22 2.54 -9.85 -12.12
N ILE A 23 1.37 -10.32 -11.65
CA ILE A 23 0.63 -9.71 -10.52
C ILE A 23 1.51 -9.46 -9.29
N ARG A 24 2.35 -10.44 -8.93
CA ARG A 24 3.30 -10.30 -7.81
C ARG A 24 4.26 -9.13 -8.03
N ASP A 25 4.80 -8.99 -9.23
CA ASP A 25 5.82 -7.98 -9.53
C ASP A 25 5.20 -6.58 -9.59
N ILE A 26 3.96 -6.44 -10.06
CA ILE A 26 3.21 -5.18 -9.98
C ILE A 26 3.05 -4.75 -8.51
N LEU A 27 2.58 -5.66 -7.64
CA LEU A 27 2.37 -5.36 -6.23
C LEU A 27 3.69 -5.08 -5.49
N LYS A 28 4.77 -5.79 -5.87
CA LYS A 28 6.12 -5.50 -5.37
C LYS A 28 6.55 -4.08 -5.71
N ASN A 29 6.39 -3.68 -6.97
CA ASN A 29 6.76 -2.32 -7.41
C ASN A 29 5.97 -1.24 -6.65
N VAL A 30 4.68 -1.49 -6.39
CA VAL A 30 3.86 -0.61 -5.53
C VAL A 30 4.47 -0.49 -4.14
N TRP A 31 4.88 -1.60 -3.52
CA TRP A 31 5.50 -1.61 -2.20
C TRP A 31 6.78 -0.77 -2.14
N PHE A 32 7.69 -0.96 -3.10
CA PHE A 32 8.93 -0.19 -3.17
C PHE A 32 8.65 1.31 -3.35
N LYS A 33 7.72 1.69 -4.22
CA LYS A 33 7.31 3.09 -4.42
C LYS A 33 6.68 3.71 -3.17
N MET A 34 5.88 2.95 -2.44
CA MET A 34 5.28 3.40 -1.18
C MET A 34 6.35 3.70 -0.13
N PHE A 35 7.32 2.80 0.05
CA PHE A 35 8.42 3.00 0.98
C PHE A 35 9.32 4.18 0.58
N ASP A 36 9.65 4.30 -0.71
CA ASP A 36 10.40 5.44 -1.24
C ASP A 36 9.66 6.77 -0.96
N HIS A 37 8.36 6.84 -1.26
CA HIS A 37 7.55 8.03 -0.99
C HIS A 37 7.51 8.39 0.50
N ILE A 38 7.31 7.40 1.38
CA ILE A 38 7.27 7.62 2.82
C ILE A 38 8.63 8.12 3.33
N SER A 39 9.73 7.55 2.84
CA SER A 39 11.09 7.96 3.23
C SER A 39 11.41 9.42 2.86
N LYS A 40 10.89 9.89 1.72
CA LYS A 40 11.06 11.26 1.24
C LYS A 40 10.12 12.25 1.93
N HIS A 41 9.03 11.77 2.53
CA HIS A 41 7.97 12.58 3.15
C HIS A 41 7.50 12.04 4.51
N PRO A 42 8.39 11.92 5.51
CA PRO A 42 8.08 11.30 6.80
C PRO A 42 7.02 12.07 7.61
N ASP A 43 6.96 13.39 7.46
CA ASP A 43 5.96 14.27 8.08
C ASP A 43 4.56 14.03 7.52
N TYR A 44 4.44 13.87 6.20
CA TYR A 44 3.18 13.53 5.54
C TYR A 44 2.69 12.15 5.97
N PHE A 45 3.59 11.16 6.06
CA PHE A 45 3.27 9.84 6.58
C PHE A 45 2.70 9.93 8.01
N GLN A 46 3.41 10.58 8.93
CA GLN A 46 2.96 10.74 10.33
C GLN A 46 1.61 11.44 10.43
N TYR A 47 1.38 12.49 9.64
CA TYR A 47 0.10 13.17 9.60
C TYR A 47 -1.02 12.23 9.11
N THR A 48 -0.78 11.50 8.01
CA THR A 48 -1.80 10.60 7.45
C THR A 48 -2.15 9.45 8.37
N GLU A 49 -1.18 8.88 9.07
CA GLU A 49 -1.39 7.79 10.03
C GLU A 49 -2.22 8.24 11.23
N GLN A 50 -1.91 9.41 11.80
CA GLN A 50 -2.70 9.98 12.89
C GLN A 50 -4.11 10.37 12.43
N PHE A 51 -4.23 10.98 11.25
CA PHE A 51 -5.52 11.38 10.69
C PHE A 51 -6.41 10.16 10.43
N SER A 52 -5.88 9.09 9.83
CA SER A 52 -6.65 7.87 9.54
C SER A 52 -7.16 7.15 10.78
N ASN A 53 -6.47 7.30 11.91
CA ASN A 53 -6.87 6.75 13.20
C ASN A 53 -7.77 7.69 14.02
N SER A 54 -8.11 8.87 13.48
CA SER A 54 -8.96 9.84 14.16
C SER A 54 -10.44 9.69 13.74
N PRO A 55 -11.40 10.21 14.54
CA PRO A 55 -12.81 10.23 14.17
C PRO A 55 -13.10 10.96 12.85
N TYR A 56 -12.24 11.91 12.44
CA TYR A 56 -12.40 12.69 11.22
C TYR A 56 -12.27 11.85 9.94
N GLN A 57 -11.65 10.65 10.02
CA GLN A 57 -11.57 9.73 8.88
C GLN A 57 -12.95 9.35 8.34
N SER A 58 -13.96 9.26 9.23
CA SER A 58 -15.35 8.95 8.83
C SER A 58 -16.01 10.05 8.00
N LEU A 59 -15.46 11.27 8.02
CA LEU A 59 -15.97 12.43 7.27
C LEU A 59 -15.30 12.61 5.91
N VAL A 60 -14.29 11.79 5.59
CA VAL A 60 -13.59 11.86 4.31
C VAL A 60 -14.47 11.25 3.24
N ASP A 61 -14.70 12.01 2.16
CA ASP A 61 -15.25 11.46 0.93
C ASP A 61 -14.20 10.54 0.29
N LYS A 62 -14.44 9.22 0.41
CA LYS A 62 -13.53 8.19 -0.07
C LYS A 62 -13.51 8.10 -1.58
N GLN A 63 -14.61 8.44 -2.25
CA GLN A 63 -14.76 8.29 -3.69
C GLN A 63 -13.73 9.14 -4.45
N ASP A 64 -13.41 10.29 -3.88
CA ASP A 64 -12.44 11.26 -4.37
C ASP A 64 -10.98 10.79 -4.28
N ILE A 65 -10.71 9.77 -3.45
CA ILE A 65 -9.40 9.16 -3.22
C ILE A 65 -9.30 7.80 -3.91
N GLU A 66 -10.35 6.98 -3.84
CA GLU A 66 -10.38 5.59 -4.33
C GLU A 66 -9.99 5.49 -5.80
N THR A 67 -10.41 6.45 -6.61
CA THR A 67 -10.05 6.52 -8.04
C THR A 67 -8.54 6.56 -8.31
N TYR A 68 -7.74 7.07 -7.36
CA TYR A 68 -6.28 7.07 -7.46
C TYR A 68 -5.63 5.73 -7.08
N PHE A 69 -6.41 4.76 -6.60
CA PHE A 69 -5.97 3.42 -6.23
C PHE A 69 -6.66 2.33 -7.06
N ASP A 70 -7.62 2.68 -7.92
CA ASP A 70 -8.32 1.77 -8.84
C ASP A 70 -7.36 0.86 -9.63
N PRO A 71 -6.22 1.32 -10.19
CA PRO A 71 -5.30 0.43 -10.89
C PRO A 71 -4.77 -0.71 -10.02
N ILE A 72 -4.46 -0.42 -8.75
CA ILE A 72 -4.00 -1.45 -7.79
C ILE A 72 -5.15 -2.38 -7.41
N ILE A 73 -6.34 -1.82 -7.17
CA ILE A 73 -7.54 -2.62 -6.87
C ILE A 73 -7.81 -3.61 -8.01
N ASN A 74 -7.73 -3.15 -9.25
CA ASN A 74 -7.91 -3.99 -10.44
C ASN A 74 -6.87 -5.10 -10.54
N VAL A 75 -5.61 -4.85 -10.16
CA VAL A 75 -4.55 -5.89 -10.10
C VAL A 75 -4.91 -6.96 -9.08
N LEU A 76 -5.39 -6.59 -7.89
CA LEU A 76 -5.82 -7.55 -6.87
C LEU A 76 -7.01 -8.38 -7.35
N LEU A 77 -8.03 -7.73 -7.92
CA LEU A 77 -9.21 -8.40 -8.48
C LEU A 77 -8.84 -9.37 -9.60
N LYS A 78 -7.96 -8.96 -10.53
CA LYS A 78 -7.41 -9.83 -11.59
C LYS A 78 -6.65 -11.01 -11.01
N GLY A 79 -5.87 -10.80 -9.95
CA GLY A 79 -5.17 -11.89 -9.24
C GLY A 79 -6.12 -12.90 -8.59
N ILE A 80 -7.25 -12.45 -8.05
CA ILE A 80 -8.30 -13.31 -7.51
C ILE A 80 -8.97 -14.11 -8.63
N GLU A 81 -9.36 -13.46 -9.72
CA GLU A 81 -9.99 -14.09 -10.89
C GLU A 81 -9.09 -15.17 -11.49
N GLN A 82 -7.80 -14.89 -11.61
CA GLN A 82 -6.79 -15.81 -12.14
C GLN A 82 -6.36 -16.90 -11.15
N LYS A 83 -6.93 -16.93 -9.93
CA LYS A 83 -6.57 -17.88 -8.86
C LYS A 83 -5.09 -17.82 -8.47
N ILE A 84 -4.51 -16.63 -8.50
CA ILE A 84 -3.16 -16.33 -8.00
C ILE A 84 -3.24 -15.83 -6.55
N ILE A 85 -4.32 -15.13 -6.21
CA ILE A 85 -4.60 -14.56 -4.89
C ILE A 85 -5.82 -15.28 -4.29
N LYS A 86 -5.81 -15.48 -2.98
CA LYS A 86 -6.94 -16.06 -2.22
C LYS A 86 -8.22 -15.25 -2.44
N ASN A 87 -9.32 -15.94 -2.72
CA ASN A 87 -10.66 -15.32 -2.78
C ASN A 87 -11.26 -15.23 -1.37
N VAL A 88 -10.95 -14.14 -0.67
CA VAL A 88 -11.45 -13.82 0.68
C VAL A 88 -12.02 -12.40 0.69
N ASP A 89 -12.56 -11.98 1.82
CA ASP A 89 -13.02 -10.60 2.01
C ASP A 89 -11.93 -9.59 1.60
N PHE A 90 -12.33 -8.59 0.79
CA PHE A 90 -11.39 -7.67 0.15
C PHE A 90 -10.75 -6.70 1.15
N ASP A 91 -11.48 -6.28 2.18
CA ASP A 91 -10.94 -5.42 3.24
C ASP A 91 -9.88 -6.19 4.05
N ILE A 92 -10.15 -7.46 4.37
CA ILE A 92 -9.16 -8.32 5.01
C ILE A 92 -7.92 -8.47 4.12
N LEU A 93 -8.10 -8.78 2.84
CA LEU A 93 -7.00 -8.96 1.88
C LEU A 93 -6.12 -7.71 1.78
N THR A 94 -6.73 -6.54 1.63
CA THR A 94 -6.01 -5.26 1.50
C THR A 94 -5.25 -4.89 2.77
N VAL A 95 -5.79 -5.21 3.96
CA VAL A 95 -5.07 -5.04 5.22
C VAL A 95 -3.79 -5.87 5.25
N PHE A 96 -3.86 -7.16 4.90
CA PHE A 96 -2.68 -8.03 4.96
C PHE A 96 -1.58 -7.64 3.96
N ILE A 97 -1.95 -7.12 2.79
CA ILE A 97 -0.97 -6.73 1.76
C ILE A 97 -0.46 -5.29 1.90
N PHE A 98 -1.17 -4.35 2.54
CA PHE A 98 -0.72 -2.95 2.60
C PHE A 98 -0.47 -2.40 4.01
N TYR A 99 -1.16 -2.90 5.04
CA TYR A 99 -0.95 -2.41 6.41
C TYR A 99 0.48 -2.64 6.93
N PRO A 100 1.19 -3.74 6.57
CA PRO A 100 2.58 -3.91 6.96
C PRO A 100 3.49 -2.73 6.55
N ILE A 101 3.23 -2.07 5.41
CA ILE A 101 4.00 -0.88 4.99
C ILE A 101 3.90 0.21 6.05
N ILE A 102 2.68 0.46 6.56
CA ILE A 102 2.42 1.49 7.58
C ILE A 102 3.09 1.12 8.91
N ALA A 103 2.98 -0.14 9.31
CA ALA A 103 3.58 -0.63 10.55
C ALA A 103 5.11 -0.54 10.54
N LEU A 104 5.75 -0.96 9.44
CA LEU A 104 7.21 -0.94 9.27
C LEU A 104 7.75 0.48 9.12
N SER A 105 7.00 1.37 8.48
CA SER A 105 7.40 2.79 8.34
C SER A 105 7.24 3.60 9.64
N ASN A 106 6.54 3.07 10.65
CA ASN A 106 6.33 3.75 11.91
C ASN A 106 7.41 3.36 12.91
N ALA A 107 8.39 4.25 13.12
CA ALA A 107 9.48 4.06 14.07
C ALA A 107 9.02 3.84 15.53
N ARG A 108 7.77 4.18 15.90
CA ARG A 108 7.21 3.86 17.23
C ARG A 108 6.82 2.39 17.37
N VAL A 109 6.55 1.72 16.24
CA VAL A 109 6.17 0.31 16.15
C VAL A 109 7.38 -0.55 15.81
N CYS A 110 8.19 -0.12 14.84
CA CYS A 110 9.37 -0.84 14.37
C CYS A 110 10.60 0.07 14.44
N GLN A 111 11.33 0.04 15.57
CA GLN A 111 12.45 0.96 15.83
C GLN A 111 13.71 0.62 15.04
N GLU A 112 13.94 -0.67 14.80
CA GLU A 112 15.18 -1.20 14.19
C GLU A 112 14.98 -1.55 12.71
N PHE A 113 13.85 -1.17 12.10
CA PHE A 113 13.63 -1.42 10.69
C PHE A 113 14.46 -0.46 9.83
N GLU A 114 15.47 -1.01 9.17
CA GLU A 114 16.24 -0.28 8.17
C GLU A 114 15.54 -0.33 6.81
N LEU A 115 15.30 0.84 6.24
CA LEU A 115 14.71 1.00 4.92
C LEU A 115 15.76 0.73 3.83
N ASN A 116 15.98 -0.55 3.53
CA ASN A 116 16.83 -1.02 2.44
C ASN A 116 16.08 -2.05 1.58
N ASP A 117 16.58 -2.29 0.36
CA ASP A 117 15.88 -3.14 -0.62
C ASP A 117 15.68 -4.58 -0.14
N GLU A 118 16.63 -5.12 0.63
CA GLU A 118 16.57 -6.49 1.17
C GLU A 118 15.42 -6.63 2.20
N ASN A 119 15.31 -5.66 3.11
CA ASN A 119 14.27 -5.63 4.12
C ASN A 119 12.89 -5.39 3.50
N ILE A 120 12.79 -4.50 2.50
CA ILE A 120 11.53 -4.27 1.76
C ILE A 120 11.11 -5.54 1.02
N GLU A 121 12.03 -6.23 0.34
CA GLU A 121 11.72 -7.47 -0.38
C GLU A 121 11.25 -8.57 0.57
N THR A 122 11.90 -8.70 1.72
CA THR A 122 11.53 -9.67 2.76
C THR A 122 10.13 -9.38 3.29
N ALA A 123 9.85 -8.12 3.64
CA ALA A 123 8.54 -7.69 4.12
C ALA A 123 7.43 -7.89 3.07
N PHE A 124 7.70 -7.53 1.81
CA PHE A 124 6.77 -7.76 0.72
C PHE A 124 6.50 -9.26 0.52
N THR A 125 7.54 -10.10 0.56
CA THR A 125 7.39 -11.55 0.39
C THR A 125 6.51 -12.15 1.47
N LEU A 126 6.67 -11.73 2.74
CA LEU A 126 5.80 -12.18 3.83
C LEU A 126 4.33 -11.75 3.63
N ALA A 127 4.10 -10.51 3.22
CA ALA A 127 2.77 -10.00 2.94
C ALA A 127 2.13 -10.69 1.71
N TRP A 128 2.92 -10.95 0.67
CA TRP A 128 2.50 -11.69 -0.51
C TRP A 128 2.12 -13.13 -0.17
N ASP A 129 2.95 -13.81 0.64
CA ASP A 129 2.70 -15.18 1.07
C ASP A 129 1.41 -15.32 1.90
N ALA A 130 1.03 -14.27 2.63
CA ALA A 130 -0.23 -14.23 3.35
C ALA A 130 -1.44 -14.26 2.40
N ILE A 131 -1.35 -13.65 1.21
CA ILE A 131 -2.49 -13.51 0.29
C ILE A 131 -2.44 -14.42 -0.94
N LYS A 132 -1.27 -14.94 -1.35
CA LYS A 132 -1.13 -15.83 -2.51
C LYS A 132 -1.93 -17.11 -2.32
N LEU A 133 -2.53 -17.65 -3.38
CA LEU A 133 -3.26 -18.91 -3.34
C LEU A 133 -2.32 -20.12 -3.23
#